data_AF-A0A7Y5K6M0-F1
#
_entry.id   AF-A0A7Y5K6M0-F1
#
_cell.length_a   1.000
_cell.length_b   1.000
_cell.length_c   1.000
_cell.angle_alpha   90.00
_cell.angle_beta   90.00
_cell.angle_gamma   90.00
#
_symmetry.space_group_name_H-M   'P 1'
#
loop_
_entity.id
_entity.type
_entity.pdbx_description
1 polymer ?
#
loop_
_entity_poly.entity_id
_entity_poly.type
_entity_poly.pdbx_seq_one_letter_code
_entity_poly.pdbx_strand_id
1 'polypeptide(L)'
;MFAGHFAIGLALKARYRKAPTWALLLAVQLCDWIWIVLYFLQVEHFRLFFPLQGAMQLDLYDVPYSHSLFWSAFYALVVFLLFVRADGQRHWAVPLSLAVFSHWVLNWLMLPPILPFANFGPTIKFGLGLGELFPFAELVFEALIVFSCWWAYDRRLQNTTAARSWASWAILGVLIVLLILPLTLPRLF
;
A
#
# COMPACT_ATOMS: atom_id res chain seq x y z
N MET A 1 2.26 4.88 6.19
CA MET A 1 2.26 3.41 6.01
C MET A 1 2.75 3.07 4.61
N PHE A 2 3.83 2.30 4.46
CA PHE A 2 4.45 1.96 3.18
C PHE A 2 4.66 0.45 3.00
N ALA A 3 5.48 -0.17 3.84
CA ALA A 3 5.72 -1.61 3.87
C ALA A 3 4.43 -2.42 4.09
N GLY A 4 3.47 -1.87 4.83
CA GLY A 4 2.17 -2.50 5.06
C GLY A 4 1.37 -2.77 3.76
N HIS A 5 1.51 -1.93 2.72
CA HIS A 5 0.85 -2.14 1.43
C HIS A 5 1.39 -3.39 0.72
N PHE A 6 2.73 -3.52 0.66
CA PHE A 6 3.38 -4.71 0.11
C PHE A 6 3.01 -5.97 0.90
N ALA A 7 2.88 -5.86 2.23
CA ALA A 7 2.48 -6.98 3.07
C ALA A 7 1.08 -7.49 2.69
N ILE A 8 0.13 -6.61 2.39
CA ILE A 8 -1.21 -7.01 1.92
C ILE A 8 -1.14 -7.76 0.59
N GLY A 9 -0.22 -7.38 -0.31
CA GLY A 9 0.08 -8.14 -1.52
C GLY A 9 0.50 -9.58 -1.23
N LEU A 10 1.29 -9.81 -0.18
CA LEU A 10 1.68 -11.17 0.27
C LEU A 10 0.51 -11.95 0.87
N ALA A 11 -0.34 -11.30 1.67
CA ALA A 11 -1.55 -11.92 2.19
C ALA A 11 -2.50 -12.36 1.06
N LEU A 12 -2.67 -11.50 0.05
CA LEU A 12 -3.44 -11.84 -1.15
C LEU A 12 -2.78 -12.98 -1.92
N LYS A 13 -1.45 -13.02 -2.05
CA LYS A 13 -0.74 -14.15 -2.66
C LYS A 13 -0.97 -15.45 -1.90
N ALA A 14 -1.00 -15.41 -0.57
CA ALA A 14 -1.29 -16.56 0.29
C ALA A 14 -2.70 -17.12 0.04
N ARG A 15 -3.68 -16.24 -0.17
CA ARG A 15 -5.08 -16.59 -0.44
C ARG A 15 -5.36 -16.99 -1.89
N TYR A 16 -4.75 -16.29 -2.85
CA TYR A 16 -4.96 -16.41 -4.29
C TYR A 16 -3.70 -16.92 -4.98
N ARG A 17 -3.37 -18.19 -4.73
CA ARG A 17 -2.08 -18.80 -5.11
C ARG A 17 -1.73 -18.71 -6.61
N LYS A 18 -2.74 -18.68 -7.48
CA LYS A 18 -2.55 -18.60 -8.94
C LYS A 18 -2.22 -17.18 -9.43
N ALA A 19 -2.55 -16.14 -8.67
CA ALA A 19 -2.14 -14.78 -9.01
C ALA A 19 -0.62 -14.64 -8.85
N PRO A 20 0.09 -14.05 -9.82
CA PRO A 20 1.54 -13.88 -9.73
C PRO A 20 1.90 -12.83 -8.67
N THR A 21 2.93 -13.12 -7.88
CA THR A 21 3.36 -12.24 -6.79
C THR A 21 3.75 -10.85 -7.30
N TRP A 22 4.50 -10.77 -8.40
CA TRP A 22 4.94 -9.49 -8.96
C TRP A 22 3.76 -8.58 -9.32
N ALA A 23 2.68 -9.14 -9.90
CA ALA A 23 1.52 -8.34 -10.27
C ALA A 23 0.75 -7.85 -9.04
N LEU A 24 0.69 -8.65 -7.96
CA LEU A 24 0.10 -8.22 -6.69
C LEU A 24 0.89 -7.08 -6.06
N LEU A 25 2.22 -7.16 -6.06
CA LEU A 25 3.08 -6.11 -5.52
C LEU A 25 3.01 -4.82 -6.34
N LEU A 26 2.87 -4.92 -7.67
CA LEU A 26 2.60 -3.75 -8.51
C LEU A 26 1.20 -3.17 -8.27
N ALA A 27 0.19 -4.04 -8.11
CA ALA A 27 -1.19 -3.62 -7.91
C ALA A 27 -1.41 -2.88 -6.59
N VAL A 28 -0.83 -3.34 -5.48
CA VAL A 28 -0.91 -2.62 -4.19
C VAL A 28 -0.25 -1.24 -4.24
N GLN A 29 0.67 -1.01 -5.19
CA GLN A 29 1.37 0.27 -5.37
C GLN A 29 0.86 1.08 -6.56
N LEU A 30 -0.25 0.66 -7.20
CA LEU A 30 -0.76 1.33 -8.40
C LEU A 30 -1.09 2.81 -8.15
N CYS A 31 -1.66 3.14 -6.98
CA CYS A 31 -1.96 4.52 -6.60
C CYS A 31 -0.68 5.37 -6.55
N ASP A 32 0.41 4.87 -5.97
CA ASP A 32 1.69 5.57 -5.95
C ASP A 32 2.33 5.69 -7.33
N TRP A 33 2.22 4.66 -8.18
CA TRP A 33 2.73 4.75 -9.55
C TRP A 33 2.01 5.85 -10.33
N ILE A 34 0.70 5.96 -10.16
CA ILE A 34 -0.11 7.04 -10.74
C ILE A 34 0.32 8.38 -10.14
N TRP A 35 0.46 8.46 -8.82
CA TRP A 35 0.92 9.67 -8.13
C TRP A 35 2.28 10.15 -8.63
N ILE A 36 3.27 9.27 -8.78
CA ILE A 36 4.60 9.63 -9.31
C ILE A 36 4.48 10.30 -10.67
N VAL A 37 3.69 9.70 -11.58
CA VAL A 37 3.48 10.27 -12.93
C VAL A 37 2.78 11.63 -12.83
N LEU A 38 1.72 11.75 -12.04
CA LEU A 38 0.97 13.00 -11.88
C LEU A 38 1.79 14.11 -11.22
N TYR A 39 2.66 13.76 -10.27
CA TYR A 39 3.61 14.67 -9.66
C TYR A 39 4.59 15.24 -10.70
N PHE A 40 5.17 14.39 -11.56
CA PHE A 40 6.05 14.87 -12.63
C PHE A 40 5.32 15.73 -13.67
N LEU A 41 4.01 15.51 -13.85
CA LEU A 41 3.15 16.35 -14.67
C LEU A 41 2.64 17.62 -13.95
N GLN A 42 3.05 17.85 -12.69
CA GLN A 42 2.63 19.00 -11.87
C GLN A 42 1.11 19.05 -11.63
N VAL A 43 0.46 17.88 -11.61
CA VAL A 43 -0.99 17.74 -11.34
C VAL A 43 -1.26 17.47 -9.87
N GLU A 44 -0.36 16.74 -9.21
CA GLU A 44 -0.46 16.40 -7.79
C GLU A 44 0.81 16.80 -7.06
N HIS A 45 0.68 17.08 -5.76
CA HIS A 45 1.74 17.70 -4.99
C HIS A 45 1.96 17.02 -3.65
N PHE A 46 3.21 17.09 -3.18
CA PHE A 46 3.59 16.62 -1.86
C PHE A 46 4.54 17.60 -1.20
N ARG A 47 4.68 17.46 0.11
CA ARG A 47 5.74 18.10 0.88
C ARG A 47 6.33 17.11 1.86
N LEU A 48 7.60 17.33 2.19
CA LEU A 48 8.25 16.61 3.29
C LEU A 48 8.17 17.48 4.53
N PHE A 49 7.76 16.87 5.64
CA PHE A 49 7.72 17.50 6.95
C PHE A 49 8.62 16.75 7.92
N PHE A 50 9.43 17.49 8.68
CA PHE A 50 10.36 16.95 9.66
C PHE A 50 9.96 17.48 11.05
N PRO A 51 9.17 16.72 11.83
CA PRO A 51 8.81 17.14 13.17
C PRO A 51 10.04 17.25 14.09
N LEU A 52 9.95 18.10 15.10
CA LEU A 52 11.00 18.26 16.13
C LEU A 52 11.31 16.93 16.83
N GLN A 53 10.29 16.08 17.00
CA GLN A 53 10.36 14.73 17.53
C GLN A 53 9.55 13.82 16.59
N GLY A 54 10.18 12.82 15.98
CA GLY A 54 9.52 11.88 15.06
C GLY A 54 10.29 11.62 13.77
N ALA A 55 9.73 10.76 12.93
CA ALA A 55 10.27 10.39 11.62
C ALA A 55 9.97 11.46 10.56
N MET A 56 10.68 11.42 9.44
CA MET A 56 10.30 12.18 8.25
C MET A 56 8.89 11.78 7.81
N GLN A 57 8.03 12.77 7.59
CA GLN A 57 6.67 12.56 7.11
C GLN A 57 6.52 13.01 5.66
N LEU A 58 5.98 12.12 4.83
CA LEU A 58 5.56 12.43 3.47
C LEU A 58 4.10 12.88 3.51
N ASP A 59 3.85 14.16 3.25
CA ASP A 59 2.50 14.72 3.22
C ASP A 59 2.04 14.95 1.78
N LEU A 60 1.16 14.07 1.34
CA LEU A 60 0.45 14.10 0.06
C LEU A 60 -0.74 15.06 0.13
N TYR A 61 -0.47 16.36 0.28
CA TYR A 61 -1.50 17.35 0.63
C TYR A 61 -2.48 17.66 -0.51
N ASP A 62 -2.11 17.36 -1.76
CA ASP A 62 -2.93 17.60 -2.96
C ASP A 62 -2.82 16.40 -3.91
N VAL A 63 -3.67 15.40 -3.68
CA VAL A 63 -3.71 14.12 -4.43
C VAL A 63 -5.13 13.70 -4.84
N PRO A 64 -5.86 14.54 -5.59
CA PRO A 64 -7.26 14.30 -5.91
C PRO A 64 -7.51 13.18 -6.93
N TYR A 65 -6.48 12.65 -7.59
CA TYR A 65 -6.60 11.58 -8.59
C TYR A 65 -6.00 10.26 -8.11
N SER A 66 -4.78 10.26 -7.54
CA SER A 66 -4.11 9.01 -7.18
C SER A 66 -4.67 8.37 -5.90
N HIS A 67 -5.03 9.18 -4.91
CA HIS A 67 -5.35 8.72 -3.55
C HIS A 67 -6.77 9.06 -3.11
N SER A 68 -7.63 9.49 -4.03
CA SER A 68 -9.02 9.75 -3.72
C SER A 68 -9.86 8.47 -3.68
N LEU A 69 -10.93 8.46 -2.87
CA LEU A 69 -11.81 7.29 -2.77
C LEU A 69 -12.39 6.89 -4.13
N PHE A 70 -12.91 7.86 -4.88
CA PHE A 70 -13.51 7.60 -6.19
C PHE A 70 -12.50 7.00 -7.16
N TRP A 71 -11.33 7.61 -7.30
CA TRP A 71 -10.36 7.17 -8.28
C TRP A 71 -9.67 5.86 -7.88
N SER A 72 -9.36 5.64 -6.60
CA SER A 72 -8.86 4.34 -6.14
C SER A 72 -9.86 3.21 -6.39
N ALA A 73 -11.16 3.44 -6.17
CA ALA A 73 -12.21 2.49 -6.52
C ALA A 73 -12.33 2.30 -8.05
N PHE A 74 -12.24 3.38 -8.82
CA PHE A 74 -12.25 3.33 -10.27
C PHE A 74 -11.07 2.51 -10.83
N TYR A 75 -9.84 2.73 -10.35
CA TYR A 75 -8.67 1.96 -10.78
C TYR A 75 -8.82 0.47 -10.43
N ALA A 76 -9.33 0.16 -9.24
CA ALA A 76 -9.62 -1.22 -8.84
C ALA A 76 -10.66 -1.86 -9.76
N LEU A 77 -11.70 -1.13 -10.15
CA LEU A 77 -12.72 -1.59 -11.10
C LEU A 77 -12.15 -1.79 -12.51
N VAL A 78 -11.33 -0.86 -12.99
CA VAL A 78 -10.65 -0.98 -14.29
C VAL A 78 -9.78 -2.22 -14.32
N VAL A 79 -8.94 -2.44 -13.30
CA VAL A 79 -8.12 -3.65 -13.18
C VAL A 79 -8.98 -4.92 -13.15
N PHE A 80 -10.09 -4.91 -12.41
CA PHE A 80 -11.03 -6.04 -12.43
C PHE A 80 -11.56 -6.32 -13.85
N LEU A 81 -12.04 -5.29 -14.54
CA LEU A 81 -12.65 -5.42 -15.88
C LEU A 81 -11.64 -5.86 -16.95
N LEU A 82 -10.39 -5.40 -16.85
CA LEU A 82 -9.31 -5.81 -17.74
C LEU A 82 -9.05 -7.32 -17.65
N PHE A 83 -9.00 -7.87 -16.43
CA PHE A 83 -8.66 -9.28 -16.25
C PHE A 83 -9.88 -10.20 -16.26
N VAL A 84 -11.11 -9.74 -15.94
CA VAL A 84 -12.28 -10.64 -15.88
C VAL A 84 -12.64 -11.25 -17.25
N ARG A 85 -12.29 -10.55 -18.33
CA ARG A 85 -12.45 -11.00 -19.72
C ARG A 85 -11.15 -11.52 -20.35
N ALA A 86 -10.03 -11.50 -19.63
CA ALA A 86 -8.75 -11.98 -20.14
C ALA A 86 -8.70 -13.51 -20.08
N ASP A 87 -8.61 -14.15 -21.25
CA ASP A 87 -8.52 -15.60 -21.33
C ASP A 87 -7.24 -16.11 -20.65
N GLY A 88 -7.34 -17.22 -19.95
CA GLY A 88 -6.29 -17.79 -19.10
C GLY A 88 -5.94 -16.98 -17.83
N GLN A 89 -6.28 -15.69 -17.74
CA GLN A 89 -5.88 -14.79 -16.63
C GLN A 89 -7.06 -14.29 -15.78
N ARG A 90 -8.29 -14.72 -16.06
CA ARG A 90 -9.50 -14.35 -15.28
C ARG A 90 -9.37 -14.47 -13.76
N HIS A 91 -8.59 -15.44 -13.30
CA HIS A 91 -8.35 -15.66 -11.88
C HIS A 91 -7.48 -14.57 -11.21
N TRP A 92 -6.94 -13.61 -11.96
CA TRP A 92 -6.20 -12.45 -11.46
C TRP A 92 -7.12 -11.26 -11.16
N ALA A 93 -8.30 -11.21 -11.76
CA ALA A 93 -9.20 -10.06 -11.70
C ALA A 93 -9.54 -9.63 -10.26
N VAL A 94 -10.01 -10.58 -9.45
CA VAL A 94 -10.35 -10.33 -8.05
C VAL A 94 -9.11 -9.94 -7.22
N PRO A 95 -8.04 -10.74 -7.15
CA PRO A 95 -6.92 -10.41 -6.27
C PRO A 95 -6.18 -9.13 -6.65
N LEU A 96 -6.05 -8.81 -7.95
CA LEU A 96 -5.43 -7.54 -8.35
C LEU A 96 -6.33 -6.33 -8.05
N SER A 97 -7.64 -6.45 -8.26
CA SER A 97 -8.59 -5.39 -7.89
C SER A 97 -8.59 -5.13 -6.38
N LEU A 98 -8.62 -6.19 -5.57
CA LEU A 98 -8.50 -6.09 -4.12
C LEU A 98 -7.17 -5.47 -3.69
N ALA A 99 -6.07 -5.83 -4.35
CA ALA A 99 -4.75 -5.25 -4.08
C ALA A 99 -4.77 -3.72 -4.30
N VAL A 100 -5.27 -3.25 -5.44
CA VAL A 100 -5.38 -1.81 -5.74
C VAL A 100 -6.22 -1.08 -4.69
N PHE A 101 -7.43 -1.57 -4.41
CA PHE A 101 -8.33 -0.87 -3.49
C PHE A 101 -7.85 -0.93 -2.03
N SER A 102 -7.13 -1.99 -1.65
CA SER A 102 -6.58 -2.11 -0.29
C SER A 102 -5.66 -0.95 0.08
N HIS A 103 -4.98 -0.36 -0.90
CA HIS A 103 -4.12 0.80 -0.69
C HIS A 103 -4.90 1.96 -0.07
N TRP A 104 -6.05 2.32 -0.66
CA TRP A 104 -6.90 3.37 -0.13
C TRP A 104 -7.44 3.03 1.25
N VAL A 105 -7.87 1.79 1.47
CA VAL A 105 -8.41 1.34 2.77
C VAL A 105 -7.38 1.47 3.89
N LEU A 106 -6.14 1.05 3.64
CA LEU A 106 -5.06 1.16 4.63
C LEU A 106 -4.71 2.62 4.91
N ASN A 107 -4.65 3.45 3.87
CA ASN A 107 -4.44 4.88 4.03
C ASN A 107 -5.60 5.52 4.81
N TRP A 108 -6.84 5.13 4.55
CA TRP A 108 -8.01 5.62 5.28
C TRP A 108 -7.95 5.27 6.77
N LEU A 109 -7.49 4.06 7.12
CA LEU A 109 -7.29 3.69 8.52
C LEU A 109 -6.17 4.51 9.17
N MET A 110 -5.03 4.64 8.49
CA MET A 110 -3.82 5.15 9.10
C MET A 110 -3.71 6.68 9.12
N LEU A 111 -4.12 7.33 8.03
CA LEU A 111 -3.92 8.76 7.84
C LEU A 111 -4.97 9.59 8.56
N PRO A 112 -4.63 10.82 8.99
CA PRO A 112 -5.61 11.81 9.40
C PRO A 112 -6.60 12.13 8.27
N PRO A 113 -7.70 12.87 8.51
CA PRO A 113 -8.70 13.23 7.49
C PRO A 113 -8.17 14.11 6.34
N ILE A 114 -7.33 13.52 5.48
CA ILE A 114 -6.66 14.20 4.36
C ILE A 114 -7.03 13.64 2.99
N LEU A 115 -7.54 12.40 2.93
CA LEU A 115 -7.81 11.71 1.66
C LEU A 115 -9.05 12.29 0.97
N PRO A 116 -8.95 12.85 -0.24
CA PRO A 116 -10.09 13.46 -0.91
C PRO A 116 -11.13 12.42 -1.37
N PHE A 117 -12.37 12.86 -1.58
CA PHE A 117 -13.36 12.06 -2.30
C PHE A 117 -12.96 11.84 -3.77
N ALA A 118 -12.71 12.92 -4.50
CA ALA A 118 -12.28 12.97 -5.91
C ALA A 118 -11.79 14.40 -6.25
N ASN A 119 -11.39 14.65 -7.50
CA ASN A 119 -11.16 15.98 -8.07
C ASN A 119 -12.46 16.74 -8.43
N PHE A 120 -13.61 16.15 -8.15
CA PHE A 120 -14.94 16.72 -8.36
C PHE A 120 -15.87 16.33 -7.21
N GLY A 121 -17.05 16.96 -7.16
CA GLY A 121 -18.04 16.66 -6.13
C GLY A 121 -17.68 17.28 -4.78
N PRO A 122 -18.06 16.64 -3.65
CA PRO A 122 -17.93 17.25 -2.33
C PRO A 122 -16.47 17.32 -1.86
N THR A 123 -16.14 18.37 -1.11
CA THR A 123 -14.80 18.60 -0.52
C THR A 123 -14.53 17.75 0.73
N ILE A 124 -15.19 16.60 0.85
CA ILE A 124 -15.06 15.68 1.99
C ILE A 124 -13.67 15.05 1.95
N LYS A 125 -13.01 15.04 3.11
CA LYS A 125 -11.77 14.33 3.35
C LYS A 125 -11.99 13.16 4.31
N PHE A 126 -11.35 12.04 4.02
CA PHE A 126 -11.44 10.78 4.75
C PHE A 126 -10.12 10.48 5.47
N GLY A 127 -10.23 9.80 6.60
CA GLY A 127 -9.11 9.32 7.40
C GLY A 127 -9.56 9.08 8.84
N LEU A 128 -9.10 8.00 9.48
CA LEU A 128 -9.37 7.70 10.89
C LEU A 128 -8.25 8.19 11.81
N GLY A 129 -7.06 8.48 11.27
CA GLY A 129 -5.92 8.97 12.04
C GLY A 129 -5.34 7.95 13.02
N LEU A 130 -5.48 6.64 12.76
CA LEU A 130 -4.95 5.62 13.68
C LEU A 130 -3.42 5.75 13.87
N GLY A 131 -2.70 6.23 12.86
CA GLY A 131 -1.26 6.47 12.94
C GLY A 131 -0.85 7.58 13.91
N GLU A 132 -1.78 8.45 14.30
CA GLU A 132 -1.53 9.62 15.16
C GLU A 132 -2.09 9.47 16.58
N LEU A 133 -2.70 8.33 16.92
CA LEU A 133 -3.36 8.14 18.22
C LEU A 133 -2.41 8.26 19.42
N PHE A 134 -1.16 7.81 19.28
CA PHE A 134 -0.12 7.86 20.32
C PHE A 134 1.27 7.79 19.67
N PRO A 135 2.36 8.13 20.40
CA PRO A 135 3.71 8.04 19.86
C PRO A 135 4.01 6.65 19.32
N PHE A 136 4.55 6.58 18.09
CA PHE A 136 4.84 5.33 17.38
C PHE A 136 3.62 4.48 16.97
N ALA A 137 2.39 4.98 17.06
CA ALA A 137 1.19 4.23 16.65
C ALA A 137 1.30 3.76 15.19
N GLU A 138 1.71 4.63 14.27
CA GLU A 138 1.94 4.26 12.87
C GLU A 138 2.89 3.05 12.72
N LEU A 139 4.05 3.11 13.39
CA LEU A 139 5.05 2.04 13.36
C LEU A 139 4.48 0.73 13.92
N VAL A 140 3.75 0.80 15.03
CA VAL A 140 3.14 -0.38 15.68
C VAL A 140 2.09 -1.02 14.77
N PHE A 141 1.15 -0.24 14.24
CA PHE A 141 0.12 -0.75 13.34
C PHE A 141 0.71 -1.33 12.07
N GLU A 142 1.69 -0.64 11.48
CA GLU A 142 2.34 -1.13 10.27
C GLU A 142 3.14 -2.41 10.53
N ALA A 143 3.88 -2.51 11.65
CA ALA A 143 4.58 -3.72 12.05
C ALA A 143 3.61 -4.90 12.25
N LEU A 144 2.46 -4.66 12.89
CA LEU A 144 1.43 -5.69 13.09
C LEU A 144 0.87 -6.18 11.75
N ILE A 145 0.60 -5.28 10.80
CA ILE A 145 0.12 -5.64 9.45
C ILE A 145 1.19 -6.43 8.70
N VAL A 146 2.44 -5.95 8.70
CA VAL A 146 3.59 -6.59 8.05
C VAL A 146 3.77 -8.01 8.58
N PHE A 147 3.86 -8.17 9.90
CA PHE A 147 4.09 -9.46 10.53
C PHE A 147 2.93 -10.42 10.28
N SER A 148 1.69 -9.97 10.44
CA SER A 148 0.48 -10.80 10.28
C SER A 148 0.32 -11.29 8.84
N CYS A 149 0.55 -10.42 7.86
CA CYS A 149 0.46 -10.78 6.44
C CYS A 149 1.62 -11.67 5.98
N TRP A 150 2.84 -11.36 6.43
CA TRP A 150 4.00 -12.22 6.17
C TRP A 150 3.80 -13.61 6.78
N TRP A 151 3.33 -13.71 8.02
CA TRP A 151 3.09 -14.99 8.67
C TRP A 151 2.05 -15.85 7.94
N ALA A 152 0.96 -15.22 7.45
CA ALA A 152 -0.03 -15.91 6.62
C ALA A 152 0.57 -16.42 5.29
N TYR A 153 1.48 -15.66 4.69
CA TYR A 153 2.21 -16.04 3.48
C TYR A 153 3.22 -17.16 3.73
N ASP A 154 4.01 -17.04 4.79
CA ASP A 154 5.06 -17.97 5.17
C ASP A 154 4.51 -19.37 5.49
N ARG A 155 3.43 -19.44 6.27
CA ARG A 155 2.74 -20.72 6.57
C ARG A 155 2.28 -21.47 5.33
N ARG A 156 2.02 -20.76 4.22
CA ARG A 156 1.65 -21.38 2.94
C ARG A 156 2.87 -21.82 2.13
N LEU A 157 4.03 -21.22 2.33
CA LEU A 157 5.30 -21.55 1.65
C LEU A 157 6.08 -22.67 2.34
N GLN A 158 6.06 -22.77 3.66
CA GLN A 158 6.80 -23.80 4.39
C GLN A 158 6.39 -25.23 3.98
N ASN A 159 5.18 -25.41 3.45
CA ASN A 159 4.70 -26.67 2.87
C ASN A 159 5.26 -26.97 1.46
N THR A 160 6.35 -26.33 1.05
CA THR A 160 6.92 -26.49 -0.29
C THR A 160 8.39 -26.90 -0.25
N THR A 161 9.34 -25.96 -0.17
CA THR A 161 10.79 -26.25 -0.20
C THR A 161 11.59 -25.33 0.72
N ALA A 162 12.79 -25.76 1.14
CA ALA A 162 13.69 -24.94 1.96
C ALA A 162 14.06 -23.60 1.29
N ALA A 163 14.33 -23.59 -0.02
CA ALA A 163 14.63 -22.36 -0.77
C ALA A 163 13.46 -21.35 -0.73
N ARG A 164 12.21 -21.85 -0.77
CA ARG A 164 11.01 -21.02 -0.67
C ARG A 164 10.78 -20.48 0.75
N SER A 165 11.21 -21.22 1.77
CA SER A 165 11.25 -20.72 3.15
C SER A 165 12.25 -19.57 3.29
N TRP A 166 13.49 -19.72 2.80
CA TRP A 166 14.48 -18.64 2.80
C TRP A 166 14.02 -17.39 2.06
N ALA A 167 13.37 -17.54 0.91
CA ALA A 167 12.79 -16.42 0.16
C ALA A 167 11.72 -15.66 0.99
N SER A 168 10.91 -16.36 1.78
CA SER A 168 9.92 -15.75 2.67
C SER A 168 10.58 -14.87 3.73
N TRP A 169 11.64 -15.37 4.39
CA TRP A 169 12.41 -14.60 5.37
C TRP A 169 13.15 -13.42 4.74
N ALA A 170 13.68 -13.58 3.53
CA ALA A 170 14.30 -12.47 2.79
C ALA A 170 13.29 -11.36 2.50
N ILE A 171 12.06 -11.71 2.09
CA ILE A 171 10.98 -10.75 1.88
C ILE A 171 10.65 -10.02 3.19
N LEU A 172 10.54 -10.73 4.32
CA LEU A 172 10.33 -10.09 5.62
C LEU A 172 11.46 -9.11 5.95
N GLY A 173 12.72 -9.52 5.72
CA GLY A 173 13.89 -8.65 5.91
C GLY A 173 13.78 -7.35 5.11
N VAL A 174 13.39 -7.42 3.83
CA VAL A 174 13.15 -6.24 2.99
C VAL A 174 12.02 -5.38 3.55
N LEU A 175 10.89 -5.98 3.96
CA LEU A 175 9.78 -5.22 4.55
C LEU A 175 10.16 -4.53 5.86
N ILE A 176 10.98 -5.17 6.70
CA ILE A 176 11.52 -4.57 7.93
C ILE A 176 12.45 -3.40 7.59
N VAL A 177 13.30 -3.54 6.57
CA VAL A 177 14.13 -2.42 6.11
C VAL A 177 13.26 -1.25 5.64
N LEU A 178 12.22 -1.52 4.84
CA LEU A 178 11.28 -0.48 4.39
C LEU A 178 10.50 0.17 5.54
N LEU A 179 10.19 -0.60 6.58
CA LEU A 179 9.51 -0.11 7.78
C LEU A 179 10.40 0.84 8.60
N ILE A 180 11.69 0.54 8.70
CA ILE A 180 12.63 1.29 9.54
C ILE A 180 13.29 2.44 8.77
N LEU A 181 13.42 2.35 7.44
CA LEU A 181 14.08 3.34 6.60
C LEU A 181 13.60 4.78 6.88
N PRO A 182 12.29 5.08 6.98
CA PRO A 182 11.80 6.43 7.28
C PRO A 182 12.26 6.98 8.64
N LEU A 183 12.56 6.10 9.60
CA LEU A 183 13.09 6.46 10.92
C LEU A 183 14.57 6.85 10.88
N THR A 184 15.30 6.35 9.89
CA THR A 184 16.76 6.52 9.77
C THR A 184 17.18 7.61 8.81
N LEU A 185 16.27 8.10 7.96
CA LEU A 185 16.59 9.16 7.01
C LEU A 185 16.95 10.45 7.77
N PRO A 186 18.20 10.93 7.67
CA PRO A 186 18.62 12.14 8.35
C PRO A 186 17.87 13.35 7.79
N ARG A 187 17.79 14.42 8.59
CA ARG A 187 17.36 15.75 8.13
C ARG A 187 18.33 16.21 7.04
N LEU A 188 18.00 15.93 5.78
CA LEU A 188 18.75 16.49 4.65
C LEU A 188 18.11 17.84 4.33
N PHE A 189 18.77 18.88 4.86
CA PHE A 189 18.56 20.33 4.68
C PHE A 189 17.45 20.97 5.53
#